data_AF-A0A1D6KI84-F1
#
_entry.id   AF-A0A1D6KI84-F1
#
_cell.length_a   1.000
_cell.length_b   1.000
_cell.length_c   1.000
_cell.angle_alpha   90.00
_cell.angle_beta   90.00
_cell.angle_gamma   90.00
#
_symmetry.space_group_name_H-M   'P 1'
#
loop_
_entity.id
_entity.type
_entity.pdbx_description
1 polymer ?
#
loop_
_entity_poly.entity_id
_entity_poly.type
_entity_poly.pdbx_seq_one_letter_code
_entity_poly.pdbx_strand_id
1 'polypeptide(L)'
;MSAPSDAAVAAAAPASTTTAAASSGGLTFKLHPLVIVNVSDHHTRVKAQAACSGDSSSPSSSAPGAGQPPRVFGCVIGVQRGRTVEIFNSFELVLDPVSGTLDRAFLDKKQELYKKVFPDFYVLGWYSTGSDVHDTDMLIHKSLMDINESPVYLLLNPTINLSQKDLPVTIYESELHVIDGIPQLIFVRSNYTIETVEAERISVDHVAHLKPSDGGSAATQLAAHLTGIHSAIKMLNSRVRVIHQYLVAMQKVQSLFFNCR
;
A
#
# COMPACT_ATOMS: atom_id res chain seq x y z
N MET A 1 62.48 21.70 -0.43
CA MET A 1 61.93 21.65 0.94
C MET A 1 60.88 22.74 1.08
N SER A 2 59.61 22.38 0.88
CA SER A 2 58.39 23.10 1.27
C SER A 2 57.24 22.24 0.73
N ALA A 3 56.59 21.48 1.63
CA ALA A 3 55.41 20.69 1.32
C ALA A 3 54.16 21.52 1.66
N PRO A 4 53.12 21.54 0.82
CA PRO A 4 51.81 22.08 1.17
C PRO A 4 50.90 20.99 1.78
N SER A 5 49.92 21.48 2.53
CA SER A 5 48.88 20.79 3.28
C SER A 5 47.94 19.94 2.41
N ASP A 6 47.68 18.70 2.85
CA ASP A 6 46.64 17.84 2.28
C ASP A 6 45.39 17.85 3.16
N ALA A 7 44.25 18.14 2.53
CA ALA A 7 42.95 18.20 3.15
C ALA A 7 42.36 16.78 3.31
N ALA A 8 42.02 16.40 4.54
CA ALA A 8 41.37 15.13 4.83
C ALA A 8 39.93 15.13 4.27
N VAL A 9 39.74 14.41 3.17
CA VAL A 9 38.42 14.05 2.63
C VAL A 9 37.81 12.96 3.51
N ALA A 10 36.77 13.32 4.26
CA ALA A 10 35.95 12.37 5.00
C ALA A 10 35.19 11.46 4.02
N ALA A 11 35.48 10.17 4.07
CA ALA A 11 34.81 9.14 3.28
C ALA A 11 33.37 8.96 3.77
N ALA A 12 32.41 9.19 2.88
CA ALA A 12 31.00 8.90 3.10
C ALA A 12 30.77 7.38 3.14
N ALA A 13 30.08 6.92 4.19
CA ALA A 13 29.62 5.54 4.33
C ALA A 13 28.52 5.22 3.29
N PRO A 14 28.50 4.03 2.68
CA PRO A 14 27.46 3.67 1.71
C PRO A 14 26.13 3.38 2.43
N ALA A 15 25.06 3.97 1.89
CA ALA A 15 23.69 3.77 2.32
C ALA A 15 23.28 2.30 2.22
N SER A 16 22.77 1.76 3.32
CA SER A 16 22.18 0.43 3.42
C SER A 16 20.93 0.35 2.53
N THR A 17 21.06 -0.33 1.40
CA THR A 17 19.90 -0.74 0.59
C THR A 17 19.26 -1.91 1.30
N THR A 18 18.14 -1.66 2.01
CA THR A 18 17.37 -2.70 2.68
C THR A 18 16.71 -3.59 1.62
N THR A 19 17.34 -4.73 1.32
CA THR A 19 16.69 -5.84 0.64
C THR A 19 15.54 -6.30 1.51
N ALA A 20 14.30 -5.97 1.12
CA ALA A 20 13.12 -6.41 1.82
C ALA A 20 13.11 -7.94 1.88
N ALA A 21 13.28 -8.50 3.08
CA ALA A 21 13.06 -9.92 3.32
C ALA A 21 11.62 -10.25 2.89
N ALA A 22 11.46 -11.31 2.10
CA ALA A 22 10.13 -11.84 1.80
C ALA A 22 9.62 -12.60 3.02
N SER A 23 8.36 -12.38 3.38
CA SER A 23 7.69 -13.04 4.51
C SER A 23 7.86 -14.55 4.46
N SER A 24 8.26 -15.10 5.61
CA SER A 24 8.11 -16.54 5.90
C SER A 24 6.72 -16.85 6.45
N GLY A 25 5.95 -15.79 6.78
CA GLY A 25 4.55 -15.81 7.17
C GLY A 25 3.68 -16.58 6.18
N GLY A 26 3.21 -17.75 6.60
CA GLY A 26 2.26 -18.54 5.81
C GLY A 26 0.83 -17.97 5.82
N LEU A 27 0.63 -16.67 6.05
CA LEU A 27 -0.67 -16.04 5.91
C LEU A 27 -0.91 -15.67 4.45
N THR A 28 -2.17 -15.74 4.02
CA THR A 28 -2.59 -15.32 2.68
C THR A 28 -3.49 -14.11 2.82
N PHE A 29 -3.07 -12.97 2.26
CA PHE A 29 -3.83 -11.74 2.30
C PHE A 29 -4.72 -11.60 1.07
N LYS A 30 -6.01 -11.39 1.30
CA LYS A 30 -6.95 -10.97 0.28
C LYS A 30 -7.38 -9.53 0.54
N LEU A 31 -7.18 -8.66 -0.44
CA LEU A 31 -7.47 -7.24 -0.33
C LEU A 31 -8.64 -6.88 -1.25
N HIS A 32 -9.68 -6.30 -0.67
CA HIS A 32 -10.83 -5.80 -1.43
C HIS A 32 -10.55 -4.39 -2.00
N PRO A 33 -10.89 -4.11 -3.27
CA PRO A 33 -10.76 -2.79 -3.88
C PRO A 33 -11.37 -1.63 -3.09
N LEU A 34 -12.47 -1.85 -2.38
CA LEU A 34 -13.09 -0.84 -1.52
C LEU A 34 -12.11 -0.21 -0.53
N VAL A 35 -11.22 -1.03 0.05
CA VAL A 35 -10.19 -0.55 0.99
C VAL A 35 -9.25 0.45 0.29
N ILE A 36 -8.82 0.15 -0.93
CA ILE A 36 -7.92 1.00 -1.71
C ILE A 36 -8.61 2.33 -2.05
N VAL A 37 -9.87 2.27 -2.44
CA VAL A 37 -10.69 3.45 -2.73
C VAL A 37 -10.84 4.32 -1.48
N ASN A 38 -11.16 3.73 -0.33
CA ASN A 38 -11.30 4.46 0.94
C ASN A 38 -9.99 5.15 1.36
N VAL A 39 -8.85 4.46 1.26
CA VAL A 39 -7.54 5.04 1.61
C VAL A 39 -7.19 6.20 0.65
N SER A 40 -7.48 6.03 -0.64
CA SER A 40 -7.23 7.05 -1.66
C SER A 40 -8.12 8.29 -1.48
N ASP A 41 -9.40 8.07 -1.15
CA ASP A 41 -10.36 9.12 -0.82
C ASP A 41 -9.93 9.88 0.44
N HIS A 42 -9.58 9.17 1.52
CA HIS A 42 -9.08 9.78 2.76
C HIS A 42 -7.86 10.66 2.50
N HIS A 43 -6.86 10.15 1.76
CA HIS A 43 -5.67 10.91 1.40
C HIS A 43 -6.02 12.17 0.58
N THR A 44 -6.85 12.02 -0.45
CA THR A 44 -7.21 13.11 -1.35
C THR A 44 -8.03 14.19 -0.64
N ARG A 45 -8.96 13.79 0.24
CA ARG A 45 -9.76 14.69 1.08
C ARG A 45 -8.88 15.52 2.00
N VAL A 46 -7.98 14.88 2.76
CA VAL A 46 -7.09 15.59 3.70
C VAL A 46 -6.14 16.52 2.94
N LYS A 47 -5.62 16.09 1.79
CA LYS A 47 -4.80 16.92 0.91
C LYS A 47 -5.56 18.15 0.39
N ALA A 48 -6.81 17.98 -0.03
CA ALA A 48 -7.64 19.10 -0.49
C ALA A 48 -7.95 20.07 0.65
N GLN A 49 -8.28 19.57 1.84
CA GLN A 49 -8.54 20.40 3.02
C GLN A 49 -7.32 21.25 3.40
N ALA A 50 -6.13 20.63 3.43
CA ALA A 50 -4.88 21.33 3.72
C ALA A 50 -4.55 22.41 2.67
N ALA A 51 -4.90 22.18 1.40
CA ALA A 51 -4.74 23.17 0.35
C ALA A 51 -5.71 24.35 0.48
N CYS A 52 -6.95 24.11 0.94
CA CYS A 52 -7.95 25.15 1.16
C CYS A 52 -7.75 25.95 2.46
N SER A 53 -7.13 25.36 3.48
CA SER A 53 -6.80 26.03 4.74
C SER A 53 -5.51 26.86 4.68
N GLY A 54 -4.95 27.08 3.48
CA GLY A 54 -3.80 27.94 3.24
C GLY A 54 -4.17 29.41 3.42
N ASP A 55 -4.15 29.87 4.67
CA ASP A 55 -4.16 31.28 5.03
C ASP A 55 -2.95 31.96 4.38
N SER A 56 -3.21 32.94 3.52
CA SER A 56 -2.21 33.78 2.86
C SER A 56 -1.60 34.83 3.79
N SER A 57 -1.30 34.46 5.04
CA SER A 57 -0.64 35.34 5.99
C SER A 57 0.19 34.57 7.02
N SER A 58 1.50 34.83 6.97
CA SER A 58 2.54 34.52 7.98
C SER A 58 3.37 33.25 7.74
N PRO A 59 4.59 33.38 7.19
CA PRO A 59 5.61 32.35 7.22
C PRO A 59 6.29 32.37 8.60
N SER A 60 5.70 31.75 9.61
CA SER A 60 6.37 31.58 10.91
C SER A 60 5.84 30.39 11.70
N SER A 61 6.18 29.18 11.27
CA SER A 61 6.65 28.15 12.18
C SER A 61 7.37 27.07 11.36
N SER A 62 8.67 27.00 11.58
CA SER A 62 9.59 26.02 11.01
C SER A 62 9.29 24.63 11.58
N ALA A 63 8.34 23.92 10.98
CA ALA A 63 8.24 22.47 11.04
C ALA A 63 8.94 21.88 9.80
N PRO A 64 9.81 20.88 9.93
CA PRO A 64 10.52 20.30 8.80
C PRO A 64 9.53 19.43 8.01
N GLY A 65 8.92 19.98 6.95
CA GLY A 65 7.96 19.21 6.13
C GLY A 65 7.16 19.98 5.10
N ALA A 66 7.52 21.23 4.77
CA ALA A 66 6.76 22.16 3.90
C ALA A 66 6.65 21.76 2.41
N GLY A 67 6.73 20.47 2.08
CA GLY A 67 6.56 19.96 0.72
C GLY A 67 6.14 18.49 0.64
N GLN A 68 5.86 17.82 1.76
CA GLN A 68 5.41 16.43 1.74
C GLN A 68 3.88 16.33 1.79
N PRO A 69 3.27 15.45 0.97
CA PRO A 69 1.83 15.26 0.99
C PRO A 69 1.37 14.76 2.37
N PRO A 70 0.19 15.18 2.85
CA PRO A 70 -0.25 14.83 4.19
C PRO A 70 -0.40 13.33 4.33
N ARG A 71 0.18 12.80 5.40
CA ARG A 71 0.14 11.40 5.73
C ARG A 71 -1.14 11.10 6.51
N VAL A 72 -1.93 10.16 6.01
CA VAL A 72 -3.17 9.73 6.66
C VAL A 72 -2.99 8.33 7.24
N PHE A 73 -3.76 8.06 8.30
CA PHE A 73 -3.72 6.80 9.04
C PHE A 73 -5.14 6.27 9.21
N GLY A 74 -5.30 4.95 9.23
CA GLY A 74 -6.59 4.34 9.53
C GLY A 74 -6.48 2.87 9.89
N CYS A 75 -7.59 2.29 10.34
CA CYS A 75 -7.70 0.86 10.59
C CYS A 75 -8.22 0.13 9.36
N VAL A 76 -7.77 -1.11 9.19
CA VAL A 76 -8.38 -2.05 8.25
C VAL A 76 -9.13 -3.13 9.02
N ILE A 77 -10.31 -3.49 8.52
CA ILE A 77 -11.21 -4.46 9.13
C ILE A 77 -11.61 -5.54 8.13
N GLY A 78 -11.93 -6.70 8.67
CA GLY A 78 -12.38 -7.83 7.87
C GLY A 78 -12.42 -9.09 8.70
N VAL A 79 -12.11 -10.22 8.08
CA VAL A 79 -12.20 -11.55 8.70
C VAL A 79 -10.90 -12.31 8.50
N GLN A 80 -10.58 -13.22 9.42
CA GLN A 80 -9.54 -14.23 9.21
C GLN A 80 -10.15 -15.60 9.38
N ARG A 81 -9.86 -16.46 8.41
CA ARG A 81 -10.29 -17.85 8.40
C ARG A 81 -9.04 -18.71 8.35
N GLY A 82 -8.60 -19.18 9.52
CA GLY A 82 -7.34 -19.89 9.66
C GLY A 82 -6.15 -19.02 9.28
N ARG A 83 -5.50 -19.33 8.17
CA ARG A 83 -4.32 -18.58 7.65
C ARG A 83 -4.67 -17.58 6.57
N THR A 84 -5.94 -17.46 6.18
CA THR A 84 -6.37 -16.48 5.18
C THR A 84 -6.94 -15.26 5.89
N VAL A 85 -6.36 -14.10 5.62
CA VAL A 85 -6.80 -12.79 6.13
C VAL A 85 -7.46 -12.05 4.98
N GLU A 86 -8.75 -11.78 5.10
CA GLU A 86 -9.54 -11.09 4.09
C GLU A 86 -9.90 -9.68 4.60
N ILE A 87 -9.34 -8.67 3.94
CA ILE A 87 -9.48 -7.25 4.30
C ILE A 87 -10.61 -6.65 3.47
N PHE A 88 -11.74 -6.39 4.11
CA PHE A 88 -12.99 -5.98 3.45
C PHE A 88 -13.20 -4.47 3.42
N ASN A 89 -12.85 -3.78 4.51
CA ASN A 89 -13.16 -2.37 4.67
C ASN A 89 -12.11 -1.67 5.53
N SER A 90 -12.20 -0.35 5.63
CA SER A 90 -11.28 0.48 6.41
C SER A 90 -11.99 1.70 6.98
N PHE A 91 -11.44 2.26 8.05
CA PHE A 91 -11.91 3.51 8.63
C PHE A 91 -10.74 4.36 9.11
N GLU A 92 -10.94 5.67 9.19
CA GLU A 92 -9.90 6.65 9.52
C GLU A 92 -9.55 6.58 11.02
N LEU A 93 -8.27 6.81 11.35
CA LEU A 93 -7.80 6.95 12.71
C LEU A 93 -7.41 8.40 12.98
N VAL A 94 -7.58 8.82 14.22
CA VAL A 94 -7.17 10.13 14.71
C VAL A 94 -5.94 9.94 15.59
N LEU A 95 -4.86 10.65 15.25
CA LEU A 95 -3.70 10.77 16.11
C LEU A 95 -3.76 12.10 16.83
N ASP A 96 -3.38 12.10 18.11
CA ASP A 96 -3.20 13.33 18.86
C ASP A 96 -2.04 14.14 18.26
N PRO A 97 -2.27 15.39 17.81
CA PRO A 97 -1.24 16.21 17.17
C PRO A 97 -0.04 16.53 18.08
N VAL A 98 -0.21 16.45 19.41
CA VAL A 98 0.86 16.78 20.36
C VAL A 98 1.71 15.56 20.71
N SER A 99 1.06 14.46 21.10
CA SER A 99 1.78 13.25 21.50
C SER A 99 2.11 12.29 20.35
N GLY A 100 1.48 12.46 19.18
CA GLY A 100 1.58 11.52 18.06
C GLY A 100 1.02 10.13 18.39
N THR A 101 0.25 10.02 19.48
CA THR A 101 -0.35 8.77 19.92
C THR A 101 -1.75 8.59 19.37
N LEU A 102 -2.21 7.35 19.34
CA LEU A 102 -3.52 6.99 18.83
C LEU A 102 -4.63 7.39 19.81
N ASP A 103 -5.68 8.07 19.33
CA ASP A 103 -6.88 8.32 20.13
C ASP A 103 -7.66 7.00 20.32
N ARG A 104 -7.47 6.38 21.48
CA ARG A 104 -8.13 5.11 21.84
C ARG A 104 -9.63 5.24 22.02
N ALA A 105 -10.10 6.34 22.60
CA ALA A 105 -11.52 6.53 22.82
C ALA A 105 -12.26 6.63 21.48
N PHE A 106 -11.65 7.30 20.49
CA PHE A 106 -12.19 7.36 19.14
C PHE A 106 -12.17 5.99 18.45
N LEU A 107 -11.06 5.26 18.55
CA LEU A 107 -10.93 3.92 17.97
C LEU A 107 -11.99 2.96 18.54
N ASP A 108 -12.12 2.87 19.85
CA ASP A 108 -13.04 1.92 20.51
C ASP A 108 -14.49 2.22 20.13
N LYS A 109 -14.86 3.51 20.11
CA LYS A 109 -16.19 3.95 19.67
C LYS A 109 -16.45 3.59 18.21
N LYS A 110 -15.49 3.79 17.32
CA LYS A 110 -15.62 3.43 15.90
C LYS A 110 -15.73 1.93 15.73
N GLN A 111 -14.92 1.16 16.44
CA GLN A 111 -14.97 -0.30 16.45
C GLN A 111 -16.35 -0.81 16.89
N GLU A 112 -16.94 -0.24 17.95
CA GLU A 112 -18.28 -0.62 18.41
C GLU A 112 -19.35 -0.38 17.33
N LEU A 113 -19.28 0.76 16.62
CA LEU A 113 -20.21 1.09 15.54
C LEU A 113 -20.10 0.11 14.38
N TYR A 114 -18.87 -0.22 13.96
CA TYR A 114 -18.66 -1.20 12.89
C TYR A 114 -19.13 -2.59 13.30
N LYS A 115 -18.90 -2.99 14.55
CA LYS A 115 -19.37 -4.29 15.07
C LYS A 115 -20.90 -4.42 15.09
N LYS A 116 -21.64 -3.31 15.22
CA LYS A 116 -23.12 -3.30 15.11
C LYS A 116 -23.62 -3.57 13.69
N VAL A 117 -22.87 -3.13 12.67
CA VAL A 117 -23.24 -3.29 11.25
C VAL A 117 -22.66 -4.58 10.66
N PHE A 118 -21.44 -4.93 11.06
CA PHE A 118 -20.68 -6.08 10.59
C PHE A 118 -20.16 -6.88 11.81
N PRO A 119 -20.99 -7.74 12.43
CA PRO A 119 -20.63 -8.46 13.65
C PRO A 119 -19.45 -9.41 13.50
N ASP A 120 -19.27 -9.97 12.29
CA ASP A 120 -18.20 -10.90 11.97
C ASP A 120 -16.86 -10.20 11.72
N PHE A 121 -16.86 -8.87 11.56
CA PHE A 121 -15.66 -8.11 11.24
C PHE A 121 -14.95 -7.66 12.51
N TYR A 122 -13.62 -7.72 12.46
CA TYR A 122 -12.78 -7.23 13.52
C TYR A 122 -11.57 -6.49 12.94
N VAL A 123 -10.82 -5.81 13.81
CA VAL A 123 -9.65 -5.01 13.43
C VAL A 123 -8.50 -5.95 13.06
N LEU A 124 -8.17 -5.99 11.77
CA LEU A 124 -7.08 -6.80 11.23
C LEU A 124 -5.74 -6.09 11.33
N GLY A 125 -5.76 -4.76 11.39
CA GLY A 125 -4.55 -3.95 11.40
C GLY A 125 -4.84 -2.51 11.02
N TRP A 126 -3.89 -1.88 10.34
CA TRP A 126 -3.94 -0.47 10.00
C TRP A 126 -3.31 -0.17 8.65
N TYR A 127 -3.59 1.03 8.14
CA TYR A 127 -3.00 1.55 6.94
C TYR A 127 -2.36 2.92 7.17
N SER A 128 -1.40 3.25 6.33
CA SER A 128 -0.91 4.61 6.17
C SER A 128 -0.63 4.93 4.71
N THR A 129 -0.44 6.22 4.42
CA THR A 129 0.04 6.66 3.11
C THR A 129 1.47 7.16 3.16
N GLY A 130 2.30 6.79 2.18
CA GLY A 130 3.69 7.23 2.11
C GLY A 130 4.48 6.52 1.03
N SER A 131 5.69 6.99 0.74
CA SER A 131 6.59 6.28 -0.18
C SER A 131 7.11 4.98 0.44
N ASP A 132 7.52 5.06 1.70
CA ASP A 132 8.20 3.99 2.43
C ASP A 132 7.76 3.96 3.90
N VAL A 133 8.14 2.87 4.58
CA VAL A 133 7.90 2.68 6.02
C VAL A 133 8.78 3.62 6.82
N HIS A 134 8.20 4.26 7.83
CA HIS A 134 8.89 5.19 8.74
C HIS A 134 9.06 4.57 10.13
N ASP A 135 10.05 5.00 10.91
CA ASP A 135 10.26 4.49 12.27
C ASP A 135 9.07 4.73 13.21
N THR A 136 8.34 5.83 12.97
CA THR A 136 7.09 6.17 13.69
C THR A 136 5.98 5.13 13.47
N ASP A 137 6.04 4.38 12.37
CA ASP A 137 5.07 3.33 12.06
C ASP A 137 5.13 2.19 13.06
N MET A 138 6.33 1.88 13.55
CA MET A 138 6.51 0.83 14.54
C MET A 138 5.84 1.21 15.87
N LEU A 139 5.79 2.50 16.21
CA LEU A 139 5.11 2.98 17.43
C LEU A 139 3.59 2.80 17.31
N ILE A 140 3.01 3.19 16.17
CA ILE A 140 1.58 3.00 15.89
C ILE A 140 1.24 1.51 15.85
N HIS A 141 2.07 0.71 15.18
CA HIS A 141 1.89 -0.73 15.09
C HIS A 141 1.89 -1.38 16.47
N LYS A 142 2.89 -1.09 17.32
CA LYS A 142 2.96 -1.59 18.70
C LYS A 142 1.78 -1.15 19.54
N SER A 143 1.26 0.05 19.32
CA SER A 143 0.04 0.48 20.01
C SER A 143 -1.09 -0.50 19.67
N LEU A 144 -1.35 -0.79 18.39
CA LEU A 144 -2.45 -1.66 17.97
C LEU A 144 -2.29 -3.15 18.31
N MET A 145 -1.13 -3.58 18.80
CA MET A 145 -0.90 -4.97 19.21
C MET A 145 -1.74 -5.41 20.42
N ASP A 146 -2.30 -4.45 21.18
CA ASP A 146 -3.22 -4.73 22.27
C ASP A 146 -4.61 -5.18 21.81
N ILE A 147 -5.04 -4.77 20.61
CA ILE A 147 -6.32 -5.16 19.99
C ILE A 147 -6.16 -6.42 19.16
N ASN A 148 -5.06 -6.53 18.42
CA ASN A 148 -4.76 -7.67 17.56
C ASN A 148 -3.30 -8.04 17.75
N GLU A 149 -3.02 -9.25 18.21
CA GLU A 149 -1.65 -9.72 18.53
C GLU A 149 -0.69 -9.65 17.34
N SER A 150 -1.21 -9.71 16.12
CA SER A 150 -0.43 -9.64 14.88
C SER A 150 -1.13 -8.72 13.86
N PRO A 151 -1.12 -7.40 14.08
CA PRO A 151 -1.83 -6.47 13.23
C PRO A 151 -1.13 -6.34 11.87
N VAL A 152 -1.90 -6.34 10.79
CA VAL A 152 -1.38 -6.13 9.44
C VAL A 152 -1.10 -4.66 9.20
N TYR A 153 -0.04 -4.33 8.47
CA TYR A 153 0.24 -2.96 8.06
C TYR A 153 0.13 -2.79 6.54
N LEU A 154 -0.82 -1.96 6.08
CA LEU A 154 -1.02 -1.61 4.67
C LEU A 154 -0.43 -0.24 4.37
N LEU A 155 0.54 -0.18 3.46
CA LEU A 155 1.11 1.08 2.97
C LEU A 155 0.63 1.35 1.55
N LEU A 156 -0.06 2.47 1.35
CA LEU A 156 -0.42 2.97 0.03
C LEU A 156 0.50 4.13 -0.35
N ASN A 157 1.17 4.03 -1.49
CA ASN A 157 1.96 5.13 -2.03
C ASN A 157 1.09 5.99 -2.96
N PRO A 158 0.71 7.22 -2.57
CA PRO A 158 -0.16 8.08 -3.37
C PRO A 158 0.57 8.77 -4.53
N THR A 159 1.90 8.64 -4.62
CA THR A 159 2.67 9.25 -5.71
C THR A 159 2.41 8.53 -7.03
N ILE A 160 1.99 9.30 -8.04
CA ILE A 160 1.65 8.76 -9.35
C ILE A 160 2.94 8.48 -10.11
N ASN A 161 3.25 7.20 -10.31
CA ASN A 161 4.31 6.77 -11.21
C ASN A 161 3.69 6.11 -12.45
N LEU A 162 3.63 6.85 -13.56
CA LEU A 162 3.05 6.38 -14.83
C LEU A 162 3.77 5.17 -15.44
N SER A 163 5.01 4.91 -15.01
CA SER A 163 5.81 3.77 -15.45
C SER A 163 5.55 2.52 -14.62
N GLN A 164 4.97 2.67 -13.42
CA GLN A 164 4.68 1.55 -12.53
C GLN A 164 3.39 0.85 -12.96
N LYS A 165 3.51 -0.43 -13.32
CA LYS A 165 2.36 -1.26 -13.75
C LYS A 165 1.65 -1.96 -12.59
N ASP A 166 2.31 -2.01 -11.43
CA ASP A 166 1.79 -2.68 -10.24
C ASP A 166 1.10 -1.66 -9.33
N LEU A 167 0.04 -2.11 -8.66
CA LEU A 167 -0.70 -1.30 -7.71
C LEU A 167 0.27 -0.81 -6.60
N PRO A 168 0.28 0.49 -6.25
CA PRO A 168 1.20 1.05 -5.27
C PRO A 168 0.73 0.76 -3.82
N VAL A 169 0.38 -0.50 -3.55
CA VAL A 169 -0.04 -0.98 -2.23
C VAL A 169 0.93 -2.07 -1.81
N THR A 170 1.43 -1.97 -0.59
CA THR A 170 2.28 -2.98 0.02
C THR A 170 1.67 -3.39 1.35
N ILE A 171 1.62 -4.69 1.60
CA ILE A 171 1.20 -5.25 2.88
C ILE A 171 2.44 -5.74 3.62
N TYR A 172 2.53 -5.41 4.90
CA TYR A 172 3.59 -5.83 5.80
C TYR A 172 3.00 -6.62 6.97
N GLU A 173 3.69 -7.70 7.31
CA GLU A 173 3.55 -8.41 8.57
C GLU A 173 4.65 -7.97 9.53
N SER A 174 4.41 -8.15 10.82
CA SER A 174 5.45 -7.96 11.83
C SER A 174 6.05 -9.30 12.24
N GLU A 175 7.37 -9.43 12.07
CA GLU A 175 8.13 -10.62 12.48
C GLU A 175 9.18 -10.20 13.53
N LEU A 176 9.35 -11.04 14.56
CA LEU A 176 10.38 -10.82 15.58
C LEU A 176 11.71 -11.41 15.09
N HIS A 177 12.69 -10.55 14.85
CA HIS A 177 14.04 -10.91 14.46
C HIS A 177 15.04 -10.55 15.56
N VAL A 178 16.05 -11.39 15.75
CA VAL A 178 17.16 -11.09 16.66
C VAL A 178 18.26 -10.41 15.85
N ILE A 179 18.43 -9.11 16.06
CA ILE A 179 19.49 -8.30 15.44
C ILE A 179 20.45 -7.90 16.57
N ASP A 180 21.73 -8.23 16.42
CA ASP A 180 22.77 -7.96 17.43
C ASP A 180 22.43 -8.49 18.84
N GLY A 181 21.75 -9.64 18.91
CA GLY A 181 21.36 -10.28 20.17
C GLY A 181 20.12 -9.65 20.84
N ILE A 182 19.52 -8.62 20.25
CA ILE A 182 18.32 -7.96 20.77
C ILE A 182 17.11 -8.37 19.91
N PRO A 183 16.03 -8.90 20.52
CA PRO A 183 14.79 -9.18 19.81
C PRO A 183 14.13 -7.86 19.40
N GLN A 184 14.02 -7.64 18.09
CA GLN A 184 13.39 -6.47 17.50
C GLN A 184 12.25 -6.91 16.58
N LEU A 185 11.14 -6.16 16.64
CA LEU A 185 10.03 -6.35 15.71
C LEU A 185 10.35 -5.60 14.42
N ILE A 186 10.27 -6.29 13.28
CA ILE A 186 10.53 -5.71 11.96
C ILE A 186 9.34 -5.91 11.04
N PHE A 187 9.20 -5.02 10.05
CA PHE A 187 8.21 -5.18 8.99
C PHE A 187 8.77 -6.04 7.85
N VAL A 188 8.02 -7.07 7.49
CA VAL A 188 8.36 -7.99 6.42
C VAL A 188 7.27 -7.95 5.37
N ARG A 189 7.64 -7.84 4.09
CA ARG A 189 6.67 -7.66 3.01
C ARG A 189 5.93 -8.97 2.73
N SER A 190 4.63 -8.86 2.56
CA SER A 190 3.73 -9.98 2.35
C SER A 190 2.98 -9.89 1.04
N ASN A 191 2.76 -11.06 0.44
CA ASN A 191 2.04 -11.18 -0.82
C ASN A 191 0.53 -11.08 -0.57
N TYR A 192 -0.18 -10.43 -1.48
CA TYR A 192 -1.62 -10.31 -1.42
C TYR A 192 -2.25 -10.55 -2.79
N THR A 193 -3.51 -10.95 -2.77
CA THR A 193 -4.36 -11.07 -3.96
C THR A 193 -5.51 -10.09 -3.85
N ILE A 194 -5.92 -9.51 -4.98
CA ILE A 194 -7.14 -8.71 -5.02
C ILE A 194 -8.33 -9.66 -5.09
N GLU A 195 -9.19 -9.61 -4.08
CA GLU A 195 -10.45 -10.35 -4.05
C GLU A 195 -11.59 -9.38 -4.31
N THR A 196 -12.56 -9.77 -5.13
CA THR A 196 -13.76 -8.96 -5.38
C THR A 196 -15.00 -9.80 -5.17
N VAL A 197 -15.99 -9.22 -4.50
CA VAL A 197 -17.37 -9.73 -4.54
C VAL A 197 -17.99 -9.33 -5.88
N GLU A 198 -18.96 -10.08 -6.39
CA GLU A 198 -19.58 -9.80 -7.69
C GLU A 198 -20.11 -8.36 -7.82
N ALA A 199 -20.76 -7.84 -6.76
CA ALA A 199 -21.21 -6.45 -6.74
C ALA A 199 -20.04 -5.46 -6.85
N GLU A 200 -18.95 -5.70 -6.11
CA GLU A 200 -17.75 -4.87 -6.15
C GLU A 200 -17.06 -4.94 -7.51
N ARG A 201 -16.98 -6.12 -8.12
CA ARG A 201 -16.44 -6.34 -9.47
C ARG A 201 -17.18 -5.48 -10.49
N ILE A 202 -18.52 -5.53 -10.47
CA ILE A 202 -19.37 -4.75 -11.38
C ILE A 202 -19.18 -3.25 -11.12
N SER A 203 -19.16 -2.81 -9.86
CA SER A 203 -18.95 -1.40 -9.51
C SER A 203 -17.59 -0.87 -9.98
N VAL A 204 -16.51 -1.62 -9.74
CA VAL A 204 -15.16 -1.26 -10.16
C VAL A 204 -15.05 -1.22 -11.68
N ASP A 205 -15.59 -2.22 -12.37
CA ASP A 205 -15.62 -2.27 -13.83
C ASP A 205 -16.40 -1.09 -14.42
N HIS A 206 -17.54 -0.75 -13.84
CA HIS A 206 -18.34 0.40 -14.26
C HIS A 206 -17.56 1.70 -14.12
N VAL A 207 -16.98 1.97 -12.94
CA VAL A 207 -16.20 3.18 -12.67
C VAL A 207 -14.97 3.28 -13.58
N ALA A 208 -14.29 2.16 -13.86
CA ALA A 208 -13.14 2.12 -14.75
C ALA A 208 -13.48 2.43 -16.22
N HIS A 209 -14.72 2.14 -16.64
CA HIS A 209 -15.19 2.37 -18.02
C HIS A 209 -16.03 3.65 -18.19
N LEU A 210 -16.22 4.47 -17.15
CA LEU A 210 -16.85 5.78 -17.25
C LEU A 210 -16.00 6.72 -18.12
N LYS A 211 -16.25 6.71 -19.42
CA LYS A 211 -15.79 7.76 -20.33
C LYS A 211 -16.65 9.01 -20.11
N PRO A 212 -16.07 10.22 -19.97
CA PRO A 212 -16.83 11.44 -19.67
C PRO A 212 -17.85 11.91 -20.74
N SER A 213 -18.20 11.09 -21.75
CA SER A 213 -18.82 11.58 -22.99
C SER A 213 -20.06 10.85 -23.52
N ASP A 214 -20.55 9.73 -22.97
CA ASP A 214 -21.71 9.06 -23.58
C ASP A 214 -22.86 8.83 -22.61
N GLY A 215 -23.95 9.59 -22.85
CA GLY A 215 -25.25 9.43 -22.23
C GLY A 215 -25.86 8.05 -22.50
N GLY A 216 -26.48 7.49 -21.47
CA GLY A 216 -26.90 6.09 -21.42
C GLY A 216 -27.89 5.65 -22.50
N SER A 217 -27.61 4.50 -23.09
CA SER A 217 -28.57 3.64 -23.80
C SER A 217 -28.25 2.17 -23.47
N ALA A 218 -29.23 1.27 -23.56
CA ALA A 218 -29.03 -0.17 -23.33
C ALA A 218 -27.99 -0.78 -24.29
N ALA A 219 -27.79 -0.19 -25.48
CA ALA A 219 -26.70 -0.54 -26.40
C ALA A 219 -25.31 -0.29 -25.79
N THR A 220 -25.19 0.71 -24.91
CA THR A 220 -23.96 1.07 -24.19
C THR A 220 -23.58 0.00 -23.16
N GLN A 221 -24.54 -0.74 -22.58
CA GLN A 221 -24.23 -1.81 -21.62
C GLN A 221 -23.60 -3.04 -22.29
N LEU A 222 -24.17 -3.51 -23.42
CA LEU A 222 -23.57 -4.61 -24.18
C LEU A 222 -22.22 -4.17 -24.78
N ALA A 223 -22.12 -2.94 -25.30
CA ALA A 223 -20.87 -2.40 -25.80
C ALA A 223 -19.81 -2.27 -24.70
N ALA A 224 -20.17 -1.82 -23.50
CA ALA A 224 -19.27 -1.79 -22.34
C ALA A 224 -18.81 -3.20 -21.95
N HIS A 225 -19.74 -4.16 -21.89
CA HIS A 225 -19.42 -5.56 -21.58
C HIS A 225 -18.46 -6.19 -22.60
N LEU A 226 -18.71 -6.00 -23.90
CA LEU A 226 -17.82 -6.47 -24.97
C LEU A 226 -16.47 -5.73 -24.94
N THR A 227 -16.46 -4.44 -24.58
CA THR A 227 -15.22 -3.66 -24.41
C THR A 227 -14.40 -4.17 -23.23
N GLY A 228 -15.05 -4.52 -22.11
CA GLY A 228 -14.42 -5.15 -20.96
C GLY A 228 -13.78 -6.50 -21.31
N ILE A 229 -14.54 -7.39 -21.97
CA ILE A 229 -14.02 -8.68 -22.46
C ILE A 229 -12.86 -8.47 -23.43
N HIS A 230 -12.99 -7.55 -24.39
CA HIS A 230 -11.93 -7.25 -25.35
C HIS A 230 -10.66 -6.75 -24.65
N SER A 231 -10.80 -5.87 -23.67
CA SER A 231 -9.69 -5.34 -22.87
C SER A 231 -9.02 -6.44 -22.04
N ALA A 232 -9.79 -7.35 -21.45
CA ALA A 232 -9.27 -8.51 -20.73
C ALA A 232 -8.49 -9.46 -21.64
N ILE A 233 -9.01 -9.78 -22.84
CA ILE A 233 -8.31 -10.60 -23.84
C ILE A 233 -7.01 -9.92 -24.28
N LYS A 234 -7.05 -8.60 -24.51
CA LYS A 234 -5.85 -7.82 -24.87
C LYS A 234 -4.79 -7.86 -23.76
N MET A 235 -5.21 -7.76 -22.51
CA MET A 235 -4.32 -7.87 -21.34
C MET A 235 -3.71 -9.28 -21.24
N LEU A 236 -4.51 -10.34 -21.43
CA LEU A 236 -4.03 -11.71 -21.46
C LEU A 236 -3.02 -11.93 -22.61
N ASN A 237 -3.32 -11.47 -23.82
CA ASN A 237 -2.40 -11.55 -24.96
C ASN A 237 -1.06 -10.87 -24.66
N SER A 238 -1.09 -9.70 -24.01
CA SER A 238 0.11 -9.00 -23.55
C SER A 238 0.94 -9.87 -22.60
N ARG A 239 0.31 -10.53 -21.62
CA ARG A 239 0.99 -11.44 -20.68
C ARG A 239 1.58 -12.67 -21.39
N VAL A 240 0.82 -13.31 -22.29
CA VAL A 240 1.29 -14.46 -23.09
C VAL A 240 2.51 -14.07 -23.94
N ARG A 241 2.52 -12.86 -24.51
CA ARG A 241 3.66 -12.36 -25.29
C ARG A 241 4.92 -12.21 -24.45
N VAL A 242 4.81 -11.75 -23.21
CA VAL A 242 5.95 -11.67 -22.27
C VAL A 242 6.50 -13.05 -21.97
N ILE A 243 5.63 -14.04 -21.72
CA ILE A 243 6.04 -15.44 -21.49
C ILE A 243 6.74 -16.00 -22.72
N HIS A 244 6.19 -15.78 -23.92
CA HIS A 244 6.80 -16.22 -25.16
C HIS A 244 8.19 -15.59 -25.38
N GLN A 245 8.34 -14.29 -25.14
CA GLN A 245 9.63 -13.60 -25.23
C GLN A 245 10.64 -14.17 -24.23
N TYR A 246 10.22 -14.46 -23.01
CA TYR A 246 11.05 -15.10 -21.99
C TYR A 246 11.52 -16.49 -22.43
N LEU A 247 10.61 -17.34 -22.92
CA LEU A 247 10.94 -18.68 -23.41
C LEU A 247 11.90 -18.64 -24.62
N VAL A 248 11.68 -17.72 -25.56
CA VAL A 248 12.59 -17.52 -26.70
C VAL A 248 13.96 -17.04 -26.24
N ALA A 249 14.03 -16.14 -25.25
CA ALA A 249 15.28 -15.68 -24.67
C ALA A 249 16.03 -16.84 -23.98
N MET A 250 15.34 -17.67 -23.21
CA MET A 250 15.92 -18.87 -22.60
C MET A 250 16.48 -19.84 -23.64
N GLN A 251 15.73 -20.11 -24.71
CA GLN A 251 16.17 -20.98 -25.79
C GLN A 251 17.45 -20.45 -26.45
N LYS A 252 17.54 -19.14 -26.72
CA LYS A 252 18.75 -18.53 -27.30
C LYS A 252 19.95 -18.62 -26.36
N VAL A 253 19.76 -18.38 -25.07
CA VAL A 253 20.82 -18.51 -24.05
C VAL A 253 21.31 -19.96 -23.96
N GLN A 254 20.40 -20.93 -24.03
CA GLN A 254 20.75 -22.36 -24.01
C GLN A 254 21.53 -22.79 -25.27
N SER A 255 21.15 -22.29 -26.45
CA SER A 255 21.88 -22.55 -27.71
C SER A 255 23.28 -21.92 -27.71
N LEU A 256 23.45 -20.73 -27.12
CA LEU A 256 24.75 -20.10 -26.93
C LEU A 256 25.65 -20.89 -25.97
N PHE A 257 25.08 -21.48 -24.92
CA PHE A 257 25.80 -22.34 -23.98
C PHE A 257 26.29 -23.64 -24.63
N PHE A 258 25.53 -24.20 -25.58
CA PHE A 258 25.92 -25.42 -26.31
C PHE A 258 26.94 -25.17 -27.42
N ASN A 259 26.96 -23.99 -28.05
CA ASN A 259 27.93 -23.64 -29.11
C ASN A 259 29.30 -23.16 -28.58
N CYS A 260 29.44 -23.00 -27.26
CA CYS A 260 30.69 -22.58 -26.61
C CYS A 260 31.47 -23.76 -26.01
N ARG A 261 31.11 -25.00 -26.36
CA ARG A 261 31.73 -26.26 -25.92
C ARG A 261 32.22 -27.03 -27.14
#